data_AF-A0A059WM78-F1
#
_entry.id   AF-A0A059WM78-F1
#
_cell.length_a   1.000
_cell.length_b   1.000
_cell.length_c   1.000
_cell.angle_alpha   90.00
_cell.angle_beta   90.00
_cell.angle_gamma   90.00
#
_symmetry.space_group_name_H-M   'P 1'
#
loop_
_entity.id
_entity.type
_entity.pdbx_description
1 polymer ?
#
loop_
_entity_poly.entity_id
_entity_poly.type
_entity_poly.pdbx_seq_one_letter_code
_entity_poly.pdbx_strand_id
1 'polypeptide(L)'
;YAGFDWMHNAQASADYHAGLLATQQQDWDRAYASFEKAGDYENAKDQAKNAAQQVSDRNHAYFQAVQAQADGDLWAAINAFGRVNAIQPGYKDTAKRLAQVHEDALKIGLSGLVYLSTAATNPGLYLIDAAGQHIHLPGSDAESQVRAKAGDGSALVYDGPVAATDDVRQLVLAHMAQSGAVSTSNVTQLDSRGSGVFTSNGFWWYNSPDDNTGAETEVYFVPAAAPANAVRLSDLAAGRRVMAVDPSSGKIVITEN
;
A
#
# COMPACT_ATOMS: atom_id res chain seq x y z
N TYR A 1 -40.90 56.21 -16.02
CA TYR A 1 -40.64 54.88 -16.61
C TYR A 1 -39.17 54.70 -17.00
N ALA A 2 -38.55 55.57 -17.81
CA ALA A 2 -37.14 55.41 -18.22
C ALA A 2 -36.09 55.23 -17.09
N GLY A 3 -36.26 55.84 -15.92
CA GLY A 3 -35.31 55.68 -14.80
C GLY A 3 -35.38 54.32 -14.10
N PHE A 4 -36.54 53.64 -14.15
CA PHE A 4 -36.73 52.33 -13.53
C PHE A 4 -36.09 51.21 -14.38
N ASP A 5 -36.24 51.30 -15.71
CA ASP A 5 -35.63 50.37 -16.66
C ASP A 5 -34.09 50.43 -16.63
N TRP A 6 -33.52 51.64 -16.50
CA TRP A 6 -32.07 51.81 -16.36
C TRP A 6 -31.51 51.14 -15.10
N MET A 7 -32.17 51.34 -13.95
CA MET A 7 -31.72 50.76 -12.68
C MET A 7 -31.83 49.23 -12.68
N HIS A 8 -32.90 48.68 -13.29
CA HIS A 8 -33.06 47.23 -13.44
C HIS A 8 -31.94 46.63 -14.31
N ASN A 9 -31.63 47.25 -15.45
CA ASN A 9 -30.55 46.80 -16.33
C ASN A 9 -29.16 46.90 -15.67
N ALA A 10 -28.91 47.93 -14.86
CA ALA A 10 -27.65 48.07 -14.13
C ALA A 10 -27.45 46.95 -13.09
N GLN A 11 -28.51 46.57 -12.36
CA GLN A 11 -28.44 45.48 -11.40
C GLN A 11 -28.23 44.12 -12.10
N ALA A 12 -28.98 43.86 -13.18
CA ALA A 12 -28.87 42.60 -13.92
C ALA A 12 -27.46 42.40 -14.52
N SER A 13 -26.87 43.47 -15.06
CA SER A 13 -25.47 43.47 -15.54
C SER A 13 -24.47 43.20 -14.41
N ALA A 14 -24.64 43.81 -13.24
CA ALA A 14 -23.77 43.58 -12.09
C ALA A 14 -23.84 42.12 -11.59
N ASP A 15 -25.04 41.54 -11.50
CA ASP A 15 -25.25 40.15 -11.13
C ASP A 15 -24.64 39.19 -12.17
N TYR A 16 -24.77 39.50 -13.46
CA TYR A 16 -24.14 38.72 -14.53
C TYR A 16 -22.60 38.72 -14.43
N HIS A 17 -21.97 39.88 -14.20
CA HIS A 17 -20.52 39.95 -13.97
C HIS A 17 -20.08 39.22 -12.71
N ALA A 18 -20.87 39.26 -11.64
CA ALA A 18 -20.61 38.48 -10.43
C ALA A 18 -20.65 36.97 -10.72
N GLY A 19 -21.55 36.51 -11.58
CA GLY A 19 -21.63 35.11 -12.02
C GLY A 19 -20.41 34.69 -12.84
N LEU A 20 -19.92 35.56 -13.73
CA LEU A 20 -18.69 35.32 -14.49
C LEU A 20 -17.46 35.23 -13.58
N LEU A 21 -17.35 36.11 -12.58
CA LEU A 21 -16.26 36.07 -11.61
C LEU A 21 -16.31 34.77 -10.78
N ALA A 22 -17.49 34.37 -10.32
CA ALA A 22 -17.66 33.12 -9.58
C ALA A 22 -17.33 31.89 -10.45
N THR A 23 -17.67 31.91 -11.74
CA THR A 23 -17.27 30.87 -12.71
C THR A 23 -15.76 30.76 -12.84
N GLN A 24 -15.04 31.89 -12.93
CA GLN A 24 -13.57 31.90 -12.96
C GLN A 24 -12.94 31.35 -11.69
N GLN A 25 -13.61 31.55 -10.55
CA GLN A 25 -13.21 31.01 -9.25
C GLN A 25 -13.68 29.56 -9.02
N GLN A 26 -14.40 28.98 -10.00
CA GLN A 26 -15.04 27.66 -9.89
C GLN A 26 -16.03 27.54 -8.71
N ASP A 27 -16.58 28.65 -8.24
CA ASP A 27 -17.63 28.69 -7.21
C ASP A 27 -19.00 28.57 -7.88
N TRP A 28 -19.38 27.35 -8.24
CA TRP A 28 -20.56 27.10 -9.08
C TRP A 28 -21.88 27.41 -8.37
N ASP A 29 -21.94 27.27 -7.04
CA ASP A 29 -23.15 27.66 -6.28
C ASP A 29 -23.37 29.17 -6.37
N ARG A 30 -22.30 29.97 -6.20
CA ARG A 30 -22.37 31.42 -6.36
C ARG A 30 -22.63 31.83 -7.81
N ALA A 31 -21.99 31.16 -8.77
CA ALA A 31 -22.21 31.42 -10.19
C ALA A 31 -23.68 31.22 -10.57
N TYR A 32 -24.26 30.07 -10.19
CA TYR A 32 -25.68 29.77 -10.41
C TYR A 32 -26.58 30.83 -9.80
N ALA A 33 -26.39 31.16 -8.52
CA ALA A 33 -27.21 32.16 -7.83
C ALA A 33 -27.10 33.57 -8.45
N SER A 34 -25.92 33.95 -8.94
CA SER A 34 -25.71 35.23 -9.61
C SER A 34 -26.35 35.28 -11.00
N PHE A 35 -26.24 34.21 -11.79
CA PHE A 35 -26.87 34.16 -13.11
C PHE A 35 -28.40 34.08 -13.03
N GLU A 36 -28.97 33.39 -12.03
CA GLU A 36 -30.42 33.40 -11.77
C GLU A 36 -30.94 34.81 -11.45
N LYS A 37 -30.18 35.61 -10.70
CA LYS A 37 -30.53 37.01 -10.40
C LYS A 37 -30.44 37.93 -11.62
N ALA A 38 -29.51 37.67 -12.52
CA ALA A 38 -29.38 38.41 -13.78
C ALA A 38 -30.56 38.18 -14.74
N GLY A 39 -31.34 37.10 -14.56
CA GLY A 39 -32.59 36.87 -15.26
C GLY A 39 -32.43 36.76 -16.79
N ASP A 40 -33.07 37.66 -17.53
CA ASP A 40 -33.03 37.72 -19.00
C ASP A 40 -31.85 38.53 -19.57
N TYR A 41 -30.94 38.99 -18.72
CA TYR A 41 -29.77 39.75 -19.17
C TYR A 41 -28.79 38.87 -19.96
N GLU A 42 -28.53 39.23 -21.21
CA GLU A 42 -27.63 38.52 -22.13
C GLU A 42 -27.95 37.00 -22.23
N ASN A 43 -26.97 36.14 -21.94
CA ASN A 43 -27.12 34.68 -21.93
C ASN A 43 -27.16 34.11 -20.51
N ALA A 44 -27.54 34.91 -19.50
CA ALA A 44 -27.54 34.51 -18.09
C ALA A 44 -28.28 33.19 -17.84
N LYS A 45 -29.42 32.94 -18.49
CA LYS A 45 -30.17 31.67 -18.38
C LYS A 45 -29.36 30.44 -18.81
N ASP A 46 -28.58 30.55 -19.87
CA ASP A 46 -27.74 29.43 -20.33
C ASP A 46 -26.55 29.23 -19.40
N GLN A 47 -25.97 30.32 -18.89
CA GLN A 47 -24.91 30.24 -17.87
C GLN A 47 -25.41 29.65 -16.55
N ALA A 48 -26.63 30.00 -16.12
CA ALA A 48 -27.27 29.41 -14.95
C ALA A 48 -27.46 27.90 -15.12
N LYS A 49 -27.94 27.43 -16.28
CA LYS A 49 -28.06 25.99 -16.58
C LYS A 49 -26.70 25.29 -16.52
N ASN A 50 -25.67 25.89 -17.11
CA ASN A 50 -24.32 25.32 -17.09
C ASN A 50 -23.77 25.23 -15.64
N ALA A 51 -23.92 26.28 -14.85
CA ALA A 51 -23.52 26.29 -13.45
C ALA A 51 -24.30 25.25 -12.62
N ALA A 52 -25.61 25.11 -12.87
CA ALA A 52 -26.44 24.09 -12.23
C ALA A 52 -25.98 22.66 -12.56
N GLN A 53 -25.53 22.41 -13.80
CA GLN A 53 -24.96 21.12 -14.18
C GLN A 53 -23.65 20.84 -13.41
N GLN A 54 -22.76 21.82 -13.29
CA GLN A 54 -21.52 21.66 -12.50
C GLN A 54 -21.83 21.35 -11.03
N VAL A 55 -22.82 22.04 -10.44
CA VAL A 55 -23.30 21.75 -9.07
C VAL A 55 -23.82 20.31 -8.96
N SER A 56 -24.62 19.85 -9.92
CA SER A 56 -25.17 18.48 -9.94
C SER A 56 -24.05 17.43 -10.04
N ASP A 57 -23.14 17.58 -11.00
CA ASP A 57 -22.02 16.66 -11.23
C ASP A 57 -21.10 16.58 -10.02
N ARG A 58 -20.77 17.73 -9.41
CA ARG A 58 -19.97 17.80 -8.17
C ARG A 58 -20.65 17.08 -7.03
N ASN A 59 -21.96 17.32 -6.81
CA ASN A 59 -22.70 16.69 -5.72
C ASN A 59 -22.79 15.16 -5.91
N HIS A 60 -22.99 14.71 -7.15
CA HIS A 60 -22.97 13.29 -7.49
C HIS A 60 -21.60 12.66 -7.21
N ALA A 61 -20.52 13.29 -7.66
CA ALA A 61 -19.16 12.83 -7.41
C ALA A 61 -18.83 12.80 -5.90
N TYR A 62 -19.29 13.80 -5.14
CA TYR A 62 -19.08 13.82 -3.68
C TYR A 62 -19.81 12.68 -2.99
N PHE A 63 -21.06 12.39 -3.38
CA PHE A 63 -21.81 11.25 -2.86
C PHE A 63 -21.11 9.92 -3.17
N GLN A 64 -20.66 9.72 -4.41
CA GLN A 64 -19.91 8.53 -4.81
C GLN A 64 -18.61 8.39 -4.01
N ALA A 65 -17.89 9.48 -3.76
CA ALA A 65 -16.64 9.46 -3.02
C ALA A 65 -16.84 9.06 -1.55
N VAL A 66 -17.86 9.60 -0.89
CA VAL A 66 -18.19 9.24 0.49
C VAL A 66 -18.65 7.78 0.58
N GLN A 67 -19.43 7.31 -0.38
CA GLN A 67 -19.87 5.91 -0.42
C GLN A 67 -18.69 4.95 -0.63
N ALA A 68 -17.84 5.21 -1.63
CA ALA A 68 -16.64 4.41 -1.88
C ALA A 68 -15.69 4.39 -0.68
N GLN A 69 -15.53 5.53 0.00
CA GLN A 69 -14.73 5.60 1.23
C GLN A 69 -15.34 4.74 2.35
N ALA A 70 -16.66 4.75 2.51
CA ALA A 70 -17.35 3.92 3.50
C ALA A 70 -17.27 2.42 3.18
N ASP A 71 -17.27 2.06 1.90
CA ASP A 71 -17.15 0.69 1.41
C ASP A 71 -15.70 0.17 1.43
N GLY A 72 -14.72 1.03 1.76
CA GLY A 72 -13.29 0.69 1.76
C GLY A 72 -12.67 0.63 0.36
N ASP A 73 -13.40 1.01 -0.70
CA ASP A 73 -12.87 1.15 -2.05
C ASP A 73 -12.11 2.47 -2.19
N LEU A 74 -10.88 2.46 -1.67
CA LEU A 74 -10.03 3.66 -1.61
C LEU A 74 -9.73 4.21 -3.01
N TRP A 75 -9.58 3.37 -4.03
CA TRP A 75 -9.30 3.82 -5.40
C TRP A 75 -10.50 4.53 -6.02
N ALA A 76 -11.71 3.99 -5.85
CA ALA A 76 -12.92 4.67 -6.28
C ALA A 76 -13.12 5.99 -5.52
N ALA A 77 -12.82 6.02 -4.21
CA ALA A 77 -12.90 7.23 -3.40
C ALA A 77 -11.91 8.32 -3.86
N ILE A 78 -10.65 7.97 -4.14
CA ILE A 78 -9.63 8.90 -4.67
C ILE A 78 -10.10 9.54 -5.97
N ASN A 79 -10.57 8.71 -6.92
CA ASN A 79 -11.03 9.20 -8.22
C ASN A 79 -12.23 10.14 -8.08
N ALA A 80 -13.21 9.78 -7.25
CA ALA A 80 -14.41 10.56 -7.06
C ALA A 80 -14.14 11.88 -6.31
N PHE A 81 -13.35 11.89 -5.23
CA PHE A 81 -12.93 13.14 -4.56
C PHE A 81 -12.06 14.01 -5.47
N GLY A 82 -11.18 13.41 -6.28
CA GLY A 82 -10.41 14.11 -7.30
C GLY A 82 -11.31 14.85 -8.29
N ARG A 83 -12.39 14.22 -8.77
CA ARG A 83 -13.39 14.86 -9.64
C ARG A 83 -14.11 16.02 -8.96
N VAL A 84 -14.49 15.88 -7.68
CA VAL A 84 -15.10 16.99 -6.91
C VAL A 84 -14.15 18.19 -6.86
N ASN A 85 -12.88 17.96 -6.53
CA ASN A 85 -11.88 19.01 -6.43
C ASN A 85 -11.56 19.65 -7.79
N ALA A 86 -11.63 18.89 -8.88
CA ALA A 86 -11.46 19.41 -10.23
C ALA A 86 -12.65 20.30 -10.66
N ILE A 87 -13.87 19.97 -10.23
CA ILE A 87 -15.06 20.80 -10.49
C ILE A 87 -15.00 22.05 -9.62
N GLN A 88 -14.93 21.92 -8.29
CA GLN A 88 -14.89 23.06 -7.36
C GLN A 88 -13.86 22.82 -6.25
N PRO A 89 -12.68 23.45 -6.35
CA PRO A 89 -11.70 23.45 -5.28
C PRO A 89 -12.30 23.97 -3.97
N GLY A 90 -11.96 23.34 -2.85
CA GLY A 90 -12.43 23.76 -1.53
C GLY A 90 -13.91 23.45 -1.23
N TYR A 91 -14.60 22.67 -2.08
CA TYR A 91 -15.97 22.22 -1.76
C TYR A 91 -15.97 21.33 -0.49
N LYS A 92 -16.60 21.83 0.57
CA LYS A 92 -16.72 21.16 1.88
C LYS A 92 -15.36 20.68 2.41
N ASP A 93 -15.26 19.42 2.81
CA ASP A 93 -14.09 18.77 3.37
C ASP A 93 -13.34 17.90 2.34
N THR A 94 -13.62 18.06 1.04
CA THR A 94 -13.08 17.23 -0.05
C THR A 94 -11.55 17.12 -0.01
N ALA A 95 -10.82 18.23 0.15
CA ALA A 95 -9.36 18.21 0.18
C ALA A 95 -8.80 17.41 1.37
N LYS A 96 -9.41 17.57 2.56
CA LYS A 96 -9.03 16.81 3.75
C LYS A 96 -9.30 15.32 3.57
N ARG A 97 -10.48 14.97 3.03
CA ARG A 97 -10.84 13.57 2.76
C ARG A 97 -9.95 12.92 1.72
N LEU A 98 -9.63 13.63 0.63
CA LEU A 98 -8.73 13.13 -0.40
C LEU A 98 -7.34 12.83 0.17
N ALA A 99 -6.79 13.74 1.00
CA ALA A 99 -5.52 13.50 1.69
C ALA A 99 -5.59 12.27 2.62
N GLN A 100 -6.69 12.12 3.38
CA GLN A 100 -6.89 10.96 4.25
C GLN A 100 -6.93 9.65 3.45
N VAL A 101 -7.71 9.59 2.37
CA VAL A 101 -7.82 8.37 1.56
C VAL A 101 -6.49 8.03 0.88
N HIS A 102 -5.70 9.03 0.46
CA HIS A 102 -4.33 8.81 -0.02
C HIS A 102 -3.43 8.18 1.06
N GLU A 103 -3.48 8.69 2.29
CA GLU A 103 -2.73 8.15 3.41
C GLU A 103 -3.16 6.71 3.72
N ASP A 104 -4.46 6.43 3.75
CA ASP A 104 -5.01 5.10 3.98
C ASP A 104 -4.59 4.12 2.87
N ALA A 105 -4.63 4.55 1.60
CA ALA A 105 -4.20 3.74 0.47
C ALA A 105 -2.69 3.44 0.53
N LEU A 106 -1.87 4.42 0.94
CA LEU A 106 -0.44 4.24 1.16
C LEU A 106 -0.17 3.24 2.29
N LYS A 107 -0.88 3.35 3.42
CA LYS A 107 -0.74 2.40 4.54
C LYS A 107 -1.06 0.98 4.12
N ILE A 108 -2.13 0.77 3.35
CA ILE A 108 -2.46 -0.54 2.79
C ILE A 108 -1.36 -1.03 1.84
N GLY A 109 -0.88 -0.18 0.94
CA GLY A 109 0.18 -0.54 -0.01
C GLY A 109 1.54 -0.85 0.65
N LEU A 110 1.82 -0.24 1.80
CA LEU A 110 3.02 -0.50 2.59
C LEU A 110 2.86 -1.65 3.58
N SER A 111 1.63 -2.09 3.86
CA SER A 111 1.37 -3.19 4.78
C SER A 111 2.09 -4.47 4.31
N GLY A 112 2.81 -5.12 5.21
CA GLY A 112 3.62 -6.29 4.90
C GLY A 112 4.99 -5.97 4.28
N LEU A 113 5.35 -4.69 4.11
CA LEU A 113 6.71 -4.30 3.73
C LEU A 113 7.66 -4.59 4.89
N VAL A 114 8.78 -5.22 4.57
CA VAL A 114 9.86 -5.49 5.52
C VAL A 114 11.08 -4.72 5.06
N TYR A 115 11.70 -3.96 5.96
CA TYR A 115 12.87 -3.15 5.64
C TYR A 115 13.91 -3.24 6.77
N LEU A 116 15.18 -3.07 6.39
CA LEU A 116 16.29 -3.00 7.33
C LEU A 116 16.49 -1.55 7.78
N SER A 117 16.58 -1.33 9.09
CA SER A 117 16.92 -0.05 9.70
C SER A 117 18.26 -0.16 10.41
N THR A 118 19.28 0.54 9.92
CA THR A 118 20.61 0.58 10.54
C THR A 118 20.83 1.78 11.47
N ALA A 119 19.95 2.78 11.39
CA ALA A 119 20.08 4.05 12.12
C ALA A 119 19.04 4.25 13.23
N ALA A 120 18.13 3.29 13.44
CA ALA A 120 17.15 3.36 14.53
C ALA A 120 17.80 3.13 15.90
N THR A 121 17.10 3.52 16.97
CA THR A 121 17.49 3.22 18.36
C THR A 121 17.65 1.71 18.59
N ASN A 122 16.93 0.89 17.81
CA ASN A 122 17.11 -0.55 17.74
C ASN A 122 17.36 -0.96 16.28
N PRO A 123 18.63 -1.08 15.84
CA PRO A 123 18.93 -1.54 14.49
C PRO A 123 18.40 -2.94 14.24
N GLY A 124 17.79 -3.19 13.09
CA GLY A 124 17.07 -4.43 12.85
C GLY A 124 16.15 -4.40 11.65
N LEU A 125 15.50 -5.52 11.39
CA LEU A 125 14.41 -5.62 10.44
C LEU A 125 13.11 -5.11 11.08
N TYR A 126 12.34 -4.37 10.29
CA TYR A 126 11.04 -3.83 10.68
C TYR A 126 9.98 -4.22 9.66
N LEU A 127 8.80 -4.57 10.16
CA LEU A 127 7.57 -4.79 9.39
C LEU A 127 6.67 -3.55 9.51
N ILE A 128 6.04 -3.13 8.42
CA ILE A 128 4.94 -2.16 8.46
C ILE A 128 3.63 -2.93 8.53
N ASP A 129 2.84 -2.75 9.59
CA ASP A 129 1.54 -3.41 9.73
C ASP A 129 0.43 -2.68 8.93
N ALA A 130 -0.81 -3.19 9.01
CA ALA A 130 -1.96 -2.59 8.31
C ALA A 130 -2.34 -1.19 8.83
N ALA A 131 -1.94 -0.82 10.04
CA ALA A 131 -2.14 0.52 10.60
C ALA A 131 -1.00 1.49 10.22
N GLY A 132 0.05 1.00 9.55
CA GLY A 132 1.26 1.76 9.24
C GLY A 132 2.25 1.82 10.41
N GLN A 133 2.04 1.01 11.45
CA GLN A 133 2.96 0.94 12.58
C GLN A 133 4.20 0.10 12.21
N HIS A 134 5.35 0.59 12.63
CA HIS A 134 6.64 -0.07 12.43
C HIS A 134 6.90 -1.04 13.58
N ILE A 135 6.92 -2.34 13.28
CA ILE A 135 7.10 -3.42 14.24
C ILE A 135 8.50 -4.01 14.04
N HIS A 136 9.35 -3.89 15.06
CA HIS A 136 10.67 -4.49 15.06
C HIS A 136 10.56 -6.03 15.08
N LEU A 137 11.25 -6.72 14.18
CA LEU A 137 11.27 -8.18 14.14
C LEU A 137 12.18 -8.73 15.24
N PRO A 138 11.66 -9.55 16.18
CA PRO A 138 12.43 -10.02 17.34
C PRO A 138 13.74 -10.74 16.96
N GLY A 139 14.86 -10.37 17.58
CA GLY A 139 16.15 -11.02 17.33
C GLY A 139 16.79 -10.70 15.98
N SER A 140 16.32 -9.69 15.26
CA SER A 140 17.06 -9.09 14.14
C SER A 140 18.03 -8.00 14.63
N ASP A 141 19.00 -7.66 13.78
CA ASP A 141 20.07 -6.69 13.98
C ASP A 141 20.34 -5.89 12.68
N ALA A 142 21.35 -5.01 12.71
CA ALA A 142 21.72 -4.16 11.57
C ALA A 142 22.21 -4.90 10.31
N GLU A 143 22.46 -6.21 10.39
CA GLU A 143 22.98 -7.04 9.30
C GLU A 143 21.96 -8.10 8.83
N SER A 144 20.82 -8.20 9.51
CA SER A 144 19.79 -9.19 9.25
C SER A 144 19.19 -9.05 7.86
N GLN A 145 18.96 -10.18 7.19
CA GLN A 145 18.37 -10.22 5.86
C GLN A 145 17.12 -11.10 5.85
N VAL A 146 16.13 -10.70 5.05
CA VAL A 146 15.00 -11.57 4.73
C VAL A 146 15.46 -12.61 3.71
N ARG A 147 15.27 -13.88 4.04
CA ARG A 147 15.71 -15.04 3.25
C ARG A 147 14.58 -15.71 2.48
N ALA A 148 13.35 -15.59 2.98
CA ALA A 148 12.15 -16.08 2.32
C ALA A 148 10.92 -15.29 2.80
N LYS A 149 9.90 -15.16 1.95
CA LYS A 149 8.62 -14.54 2.30
C LYS A 149 7.45 -15.35 1.75
N ALA A 150 6.40 -15.54 2.54
CA ALA A 150 5.16 -16.14 2.06
C ALA A 150 4.43 -15.17 1.12
N GLY A 151 3.82 -15.69 0.06
CA GLY A 151 3.15 -14.85 -0.96
C GLY A 151 1.98 -14.02 -0.42
N ASP A 152 1.35 -14.49 0.65
CA ASP A 152 0.27 -13.79 1.37
C ASP A 152 0.78 -12.84 2.47
N GLY A 153 2.10 -12.77 2.67
CA GLY A 153 2.71 -11.98 3.73
C GLY A 153 2.45 -12.47 5.15
N SER A 154 1.93 -13.70 5.36
CA SER A 154 1.63 -14.24 6.69
C SER A 154 2.86 -14.77 7.43
N ALA A 155 3.94 -15.07 6.70
CA ALA A 155 5.19 -15.54 7.28
C ALA A 155 6.40 -15.06 6.48
N LEU A 156 7.54 -14.99 7.16
CA LEU A 156 8.84 -14.73 6.55
C LEU A 156 9.93 -15.46 7.33
N VAL A 157 11.02 -15.78 6.64
CA VAL A 157 12.26 -16.28 7.26
C VAL A 157 13.31 -15.19 7.12
N TYR A 158 14.02 -14.90 8.21
CA TYR A 158 15.15 -13.99 8.23
C TYR A 158 16.28 -14.59 9.05
N ASP A 159 17.49 -14.08 8.88
CA ASP A 159 18.60 -14.39 9.77
C ASP A 159 18.73 -13.35 10.88
N GLY A 160 19.28 -13.77 12.02
CA GLY A 160 19.60 -12.90 13.15
C GLY A 160 20.79 -13.45 13.95
N PRO A 161 21.43 -12.65 14.80
CA PRO A 161 22.58 -13.08 15.58
C PRO A 161 22.17 -14.11 16.64
N VAL A 162 23.09 -15.01 16.96
CA VAL A 162 22.98 -15.88 18.14
C VAL A 162 23.60 -15.12 19.32
N ALA A 163 22.80 -14.88 20.37
CA ALA A 163 23.09 -13.95 21.48
C ALA A 163 24.41 -14.19 22.29
N ALA A 164 25.22 -15.19 21.93
CA ALA A 164 26.48 -15.53 22.58
C ALA A 164 27.69 -15.57 21.63
N THR A 165 27.50 -15.33 20.34
CA THR A 165 28.53 -15.50 19.29
C THR A 165 28.30 -14.49 18.18
N ASP A 166 29.15 -13.46 18.10
CA ASP A 166 28.97 -12.34 17.17
C ASP A 166 29.03 -12.76 15.68
N ASP A 167 29.72 -13.85 15.36
CA ASP A 167 29.88 -14.34 13.98
C ASP A 167 28.88 -15.43 13.56
N VAL A 168 28.02 -15.90 14.46
CA VAL A 168 27.07 -16.97 14.15
C VAL A 168 25.67 -16.42 14.03
N ARG A 169 25.08 -16.65 12.86
CA ARG A 169 23.72 -16.23 12.54
C ARG A 169 22.81 -17.45 12.45
N GLN A 170 21.61 -17.32 12.99
CA GLN A 170 20.57 -18.34 12.99
C GLN A 170 19.39 -17.89 12.13
N LEU A 171 18.64 -18.86 11.60
CA LEU A 171 17.38 -18.56 10.94
C LEU A 171 16.25 -18.42 11.96
N VAL A 172 15.37 -17.46 11.69
CA VAL A 172 14.18 -17.17 12.47
C VAL A 172 12.98 -17.18 11.53
N LEU A 173 12.00 -18.01 11.83
CA LEU A 173 10.68 -18.00 11.19
C LEU A 173 9.78 -17.06 11.99
N ALA A 174 9.34 -15.98 11.35
CA ALA A 174 8.32 -15.08 11.87
C ALA A 174 6.96 -15.40 11.25
N HIS A 175 5.94 -15.48 12.10
CA HIS A 175 4.53 -15.49 11.73
C HIS A 175 3.89 -14.17 12.10
N MET A 176 3.12 -13.62 11.15
CA MET A 176 2.42 -12.35 11.25
C MET A 176 0.92 -12.63 11.39
N ALA A 177 0.36 -12.29 12.55
CA ALA A 177 -1.08 -12.32 12.74
C ALA A 177 -1.74 -11.14 12.02
N GLN A 178 -3.01 -11.27 11.63
CA GLN A 178 -3.79 -10.16 11.07
C GLN A 178 -3.90 -8.95 12.02
N SER A 179 -3.73 -9.17 13.32
CA SER A 179 -3.68 -8.11 14.33
C SER A 179 -2.35 -7.32 14.36
N GLY A 180 -1.38 -7.69 13.53
CA GLY A 180 -0.02 -7.14 13.56
C GLY A 180 0.92 -7.80 14.58
N ALA A 181 0.41 -8.72 15.43
CA ALA A 181 1.27 -9.45 16.36
C ALA A 181 2.26 -10.34 15.59
N VAL A 182 3.54 -10.28 15.97
CA VAL A 182 4.61 -11.10 15.40
C VAL A 182 5.03 -12.15 16.43
N SER A 183 4.98 -13.42 16.04
CA SER A 183 5.55 -14.53 16.82
C SER A 183 6.72 -15.13 16.07
N THR A 184 7.81 -15.43 16.77
CA THR A 184 9.03 -15.97 16.16
C THR A 184 9.36 -17.35 16.69
N SER A 185 10.03 -18.13 15.87
CA SER A 185 10.58 -19.44 16.23
C SER A 185 11.92 -19.64 15.51
N ASN A 186 12.90 -20.18 16.23
CA ASN A 186 14.20 -20.44 15.63
C ASN A 186 14.11 -21.68 14.73
N VAL A 187 14.73 -21.57 13.55
CA VAL A 187 14.88 -22.67 12.61
C VAL A 187 16.31 -23.19 12.77
N THR A 188 16.43 -24.37 13.37
CA THR A 188 17.72 -25.01 13.65
C THR A 188 18.09 -25.97 12.51
N GLN A 189 19.36 -26.42 12.49
CA GLN A 189 19.88 -27.41 11.52
C GLN A 189 20.07 -26.89 10.09
N LEU A 190 19.77 -25.62 9.82
CA LEU A 190 19.92 -25.00 8.51
C LEU A 190 20.97 -23.88 8.55
N ASP A 191 21.69 -23.71 7.44
CA ASP A 191 22.60 -22.58 7.25
C ASP A 191 21.80 -21.30 7.04
N SER A 192 22.14 -20.24 7.79
CA SER A 192 21.47 -18.95 7.72
C SER A 192 21.70 -18.17 6.43
N ARG A 193 22.71 -18.56 5.62
CA ARG A 193 22.99 -17.96 4.30
C ARG A 193 22.14 -18.52 3.18
N GLY A 194 21.42 -19.61 3.41
CA GLY A 194 20.55 -20.24 2.42
C GLY A 194 19.39 -19.35 1.97
N SER A 195 18.55 -19.91 1.10
CA SER A 195 17.33 -19.26 0.62
C SER A 195 16.17 -20.24 0.70
N GLY A 196 14.95 -19.72 0.74
CA GLY A 196 13.77 -20.59 0.86
C GLY A 196 12.55 -20.10 0.12
N VAL A 197 11.63 -21.03 -0.10
CA VAL A 197 10.36 -20.82 -0.79
C VAL A 197 9.23 -21.36 0.05
N PHE A 198 8.26 -20.52 0.37
CA PHE A 198 7.10 -20.91 1.15
C PHE A 198 6.12 -21.77 0.35
N THR A 199 5.44 -22.66 1.07
CA THR A 199 4.33 -23.50 0.61
C THR A 199 3.22 -23.48 1.67
N SER A 200 2.08 -24.11 1.39
CA SER A 200 0.93 -24.09 2.29
C SER A 200 1.16 -24.78 3.64
N ASN A 201 2.17 -25.64 3.78
CA ASN A 201 2.42 -26.43 4.99
C ASN A 201 3.84 -26.26 5.57
N GLY A 202 4.63 -25.32 5.05
CA GLY A 202 6.03 -25.17 5.42
C GLY A 202 6.80 -24.38 4.39
N PHE A 203 8.11 -24.49 4.40
CA PHE A 203 8.96 -23.91 3.36
C PHE A 203 10.07 -24.86 2.96
N TRP A 204 10.46 -24.78 1.70
CA TRP A 204 11.67 -25.41 1.19
C TRP A 204 12.85 -24.50 1.51
N TRP A 205 13.98 -25.11 1.84
CA TRP A 205 15.22 -24.40 2.10
C TRP A 205 16.34 -25.04 1.29
N TYR A 206 17.19 -24.22 0.71
CA TYR A 206 18.38 -24.69 0.02
C TYR A 206 19.55 -23.77 0.32
N ASN A 207 20.71 -24.37 0.52
CA ASN A 207 21.93 -23.61 0.70
C ASN A 207 22.45 -23.21 -0.69
N SER A 208 22.72 -21.93 -0.90
CA SER A 208 23.47 -21.53 -2.09
C SER A 208 24.91 -21.99 -1.88
N PRO A 209 25.55 -22.70 -2.82
CA PRO A 209 26.98 -22.92 -2.72
C PRO A 209 27.65 -21.54 -2.71
N ASP A 210 28.42 -21.25 -1.66
CA ASP A 210 29.39 -20.17 -1.73
C ASP A 210 30.39 -20.55 -2.83
N ASP A 211 30.64 -19.66 -3.80
CA ASP A 211 31.45 -19.89 -5.02
C ASP A 211 32.84 -20.52 -4.79
N ASN A 212 33.31 -20.56 -3.54
CA ASN A 212 34.65 -21.01 -3.16
C ASN A 212 34.70 -22.32 -2.34
N THR A 213 33.56 -22.91 -1.96
CA THR A 213 33.57 -24.09 -1.06
C THR A 213 33.36 -25.42 -1.78
N GLY A 214 32.87 -25.41 -3.02
CA GLY A 214 32.49 -26.64 -3.73
C GLY A 214 31.40 -27.43 -3.00
N ALA A 215 30.67 -26.80 -2.07
CA ALA A 215 29.66 -27.45 -1.27
C ALA A 215 28.46 -27.84 -2.13
N GLU A 216 28.03 -29.09 -2.00
CA GLU A 216 26.85 -29.60 -2.65
C GLU A 216 25.60 -28.82 -2.22
N THR A 217 24.71 -28.52 -3.17
CA THR A 217 23.42 -27.88 -2.84
C THR A 217 22.53 -28.90 -2.12
N GLU A 218 22.31 -28.69 -0.83
CA GLU A 218 21.39 -29.49 -0.04
C GLU A 218 20.00 -28.84 0.01
N VAL A 219 18.96 -29.66 -0.13
CA VAL A 219 17.56 -29.23 -0.10
C VAL A 219 16.89 -29.84 1.12
N TYR A 220 16.19 -28.97 1.86
CA TYR A 220 15.47 -29.28 3.07
C TYR A 220 14.01 -28.84 2.92
N PHE A 221 13.13 -29.48 3.69
CA PHE A 221 11.78 -29.01 3.92
C PHE A 221 11.57 -28.77 5.41
N VAL A 222 11.01 -27.61 5.76
CA VAL A 222 10.73 -27.21 7.14
C VAL A 222 9.21 -27.12 7.31
N PRO A 223 8.59 -28.03 8.09
CA PRO A 223 7.16 -27.96 8.37
C PRO A 223 6.82 -26.72 9.19
N ALA A 224 5.80 -25.96 8.78
CA ALA A 224 5.39 -24.76 9.51
C ALA A 224 4.94 -25.05 10.95
N ALA A 225 4.34 -26.23 11.19
CA ALA A 225 3.91 -26.67 12.51
C ALA A 225 5.07 -27.10 13.43
N ALA A 226 6.27 -27.31 12.88
CA ALA A 226 7.43 -27.79 13.61
C ALA A 226 8.75 -27.24 13.01
N PRO A 227 9.00 -25.92 13.11
CA PRO A 227 10.11 -25.26 12.43
C PRO A 227 11.50 -25.69 12.89
N ALA A 228 11.60 -26.37 14.05
CA ALA A 228 12.84 -26.97 14.54
C ALA A 228 13.18 -28.33 13.89
N ASN A 229 12.27 -28.90 13.10
CA ASN A 229 12.38 -30.24 12.52
C ASN A 229 12.57 -30.17 11.00
N ALA A 230 13.66 -29.55 10.56
CA ALA A 230 14.03 -29.55 9.14
C ALA A 230 14.29 -30.98 8.66
N VAL A 231 13.68 -31.37 7.54
CA VAL A 231 13.85 -32.69 6.91
C VAL A 231 14.74 -32.53 5.70
N ARG A 232 15.92 -33.18 5.71
CA ARG A 232 16.81 -33.21 4.54
C ARG A 232 16.22 -34.11 3.45
N LEU A 233 16.00 -33.56 2.26
CA LEU A 233 15.35 -34.24 1.14
C LEU A 233 16.32 -34.65 0.03
N SER A 234 17.42 -33.94 -0.17
CA SER A 234 18.53 -34.42 -1.01
C SER A 234 19.51 -35.27 -0.19
N ASP A 235 20.09 -36.27 -0.82
CA ASP A 235 21.21 -37.05 -0.25
C ASP A 235 22.03 -37.59 -1.41
N LEU A 236 23.01 -36.79 -1.87
CA LEU A 236 23.79 -37.11 -3.06
C LEU A 236 24.70 -38.33 -2.84
N ALA A 237 25.20 -38.52 -1.61
CA ALA A 237 25.94 -39.72 -1.23
C ALA A 237 25.10 -40.99 -1.36
N ALA A 238 23.80 -40.91 -1.06
CA ALA A 238 22.85 -42.00 -1.27
C ALA A 238 22.17 -42.00 -2.66
N GLY A 239 22.56 -41.11 -3.58
CA GLY A 239 22.00 -40.99 -4.92
C GLY A 239 20.61 -40.35 -5.01
N ARG A 240 20.11 -39.73 -3.93
CA ARG A 240 18.81 -39.07 -3.88
C ARG A 240 18.93 -37.60 -4.31
N ARG A 241 18.36 -37.30 -5.48
CA ARG A 241 18.36 -35.95 -6.07
C ARG A 241 16.99 -35.29 -5.95
N VAL A 242 16.98 -33.97 -5.75
CA VAL A 242 15.77 -33.15 -5.68
C VAL A 242 15.88 -32.01 -6.70
N MET A 243 14.78 -31.74 -7.37
CA MET A 243 14.58 -30.54 -8.18
C MET A 243 13.54 -29.69 -7.47
N ALA A 244 13.93 -28.50 -7.03
CA ALA A 244 13.02 -27.50 -6.47
C ALA A 244 12.83 -26.38 -7.48
N VAL A 245 11.58 -26.01 -7.73
CA VAL A 245 11.23 -24.88 -8.59
C VAL A 245 10.80 -23.74 -7.69
N ASP A 246 11.50 -22.62 -7.77
CA ASP A 246 11.10 -21.36 -7.16
C ASP A 246 10.47 -20.47 -8.24
N PRO A 247 9.15 -20.55 -8.44
CA PRO A 247 8.48 -19.73 -9.45
C PRO A 247 8.53 -18.23 -9.10
N SER A 248 8.74 -17.88 -7.83
CA SER A 248 8.73 -16.47 -7.39
C SER A 248 10.01 -15.74 -7.79
N SER A 249 11.14 -16.45 -7.86
CA SER A 249 12.42 -15.92 -8.34
C SER A 249 12.78 -16.37 -9.76
N GLY A 250 11.94 -17.20 -10.38
CA GLY A 250 12.22 -17.81 -11.69
C GLY A 250 13.41 -18.77 -11.67
N LYS A 251 13.74 -19.35 -10.50
CA LYS A 251 14.89 -20.24 -10.32
C LYS A 251 14.45 -21.69 -10.30
N ILE A 252 15.33 -22.54 -10.83
CA ILE A 252 15.27 -23.98 -10.67
C ILE A 252 16.53 -24.38 -9.93
N VAL A 253 16.37 -25.03 -8.79
CA VAL A 253 17.44 -25.60 -7.99
C VAL A 253 17.47 -27.09 -8.24
N ILE A 254 18.57 -27.57 -8.82
CA ILE A 254 18.81 -29.00 -9.06
C ILE A 254 19.98 -29.40 -8.17
N THR A 255 19.81 -30.46 -7.38
CA THR A 255 20.95 -31.05 -6.67
C THR A 255 21.77 -31.90 -7.64
N GLU A 256 22.99 -31.48 -7.93
CA GLU A 256 23.94 -32.17 -8.81
C GLU A 256 25.23 -32.50 -8.04
N ASN A 257 25.97 -33.52 -8.52
CA ASN A 257 27.27 -33.94 -7.97
C ASN A 257 28.40 -33.08 -8.54
#